data_AF-A0A8S3JP84-F1
#
_entry.id   AF-A0A8S3JP84-F1
#
_cell.length_a   1.000
_cell.length_b   1.000
_cell.length_c   1.000
_cell.angle_alpha   90.00
_cell.angle_beta   90.00
_cell.angle_gamma   90.00
#
_symmetry.space_group_name_H-M   'P 1'
#
loop_
_entity.id
_entity.type
_entity.pdbx_description
1 polymer ?
#
loop_
_entity_poly.entity_id
_entity_poly.type
_entity_poly.pdbx_seq_one_letter_code
_entity_poly.pdbx_strand_id
1 'polypeptide(L)'
;DIVYFDQPENNTGALCTRLATEASDVQGATGVRIGTMLQNISNLGVGIILAFIYGWSLTLIMLAFVPFMILAGFLQTYLLTGIADKDKKVLEEAGKIAVESISNIRTVAQLTKEQYFGDEYCKILDVCFNFLSRL
;
A
#
# COMPACT_ATOMS: atom_id res chain seq x y z
N ASP A 1 38.70 -12.31 -19.89
CA ASP A 1 38.15 -11.31 -18.93
C ASP A 1 37.19 -10.28 -19.52
N ILE A 2 37.13 -10.07 -20.84
CA ILE A 2 36.22 -9.06 -21.46
C ILE A 2 34.83 -9.66 -21.77
N VAL A 3 34.75 -10.98 -22.01
CA VAL A 3 33.52 -11.71 -22.37
C VAL A 3 32.50 -11.79 -21.22
N TYR A 4 32.94 -11.65 -19.96
CA TYR A 4 32.04 -11.63 -18.79
C TYR A 4 31.22 -10.34 -18.70
N PHE A 5 31.74 -9.23 -19.22
CA PHE A 5 31.09 -7.91 -19.20
C PHE A 5 30.24 -7.60 -20.44
N ASP A 6 30.28 -8.47 -21.46
CA ASP A 6 29.54 -8.33 -22.72
C ASP A 6 28.22 -9.13 -22.74
N GLN A 7 27.94 -9.90 -21.68
CA GLN A 7 26.65 -10.57 -21.50
C GLN A 7 25.60 -9.54 -21.04
N PRO A 8 24.44 -9.43 -21.70
CA PRO A 8 23.41 -8.43 -21.39
C PRO A 8 22.85 -8.54 -19.95
N GLU A 9 23.04 -9.68 -19.29
CA GLU A 9 22.70 -9.92 -17.88
C GLU A 9 23.75 -9.40 -16.88
N ASN A 10 24.99 -9.19 -17.32
CA ASN A 10 26.14 -8.74 -16.50
C ASN A 10 26.63 -7.34 -16.86
N ASN A 11 25.82 -6.56 -17.58
CA ASN A 11 26.15 -5.18 -17.89
C ASN A 11 26.38 -4.41 -16.57
N THR A 12 27.54 -3.78 -16.42
CA THR A 12 27.98 -3.05 -15.22
C THR A 12 26.96 -2.01 -14.76
N GLY A 13 26.14 -1.47 -15.67
CA GLY A 13 25.00 -0.62 -15.35
C GLY A 13 23.89 -1.32 -14.56
N ALA A 14 23.51 -2.55 -14.93
CA ALA A 14 22.46 -3.32 -14.24
C ALA A 14 22.91 -3.79 -12.85
N LEU A 15 24.20 -4.15 -12.69
CA LEU A 15 24.79 -4.47 -11.39
C LEU A 15 24.89 -3.22 -10.50
N CYS A 16 25.28 -2.07 -11.05
CA CYS A 16 25.29 -0.80 -10.34
C CYS A 16 23.88 -0.38 -9.90
N THR A 17 22.86 -0.56 -10.75
CA THR A 17 21.47 -0.32 -10.38
C THR A 17 21.01 -1.29 -9.29
N ARG A 18 21.31 -2.58 -9.38
CA ARG A 18 20.99 -3.55 -8.32
C ARG A 18 21.71 -3.23 -7.00
N LEU A 19 23.00 -2.90 -7.04
CA LEU A 19 23.76 -2.45 -5.87
C LEU A 19 23.21 -1.14 -5.30
N ALA A 20 22.79 -0.19 -6.12
CA ALA A 20 22.20 1.06 -5.66
C ALA A 20 20.81 0.83 -5.03
N THR A 21 20.04 -0.11 -5.56
CA THR A 21 18.76 -0.57 -4.97
C THR A 21 19.01 -1.29 -3.65
N GLU A 22 19.93 -2.26 -3.61
CA GLU A 22 20.30 -2.99 -2.39
C GLU A 22 20.91 -2.06 -1.33
N ALA A 23 21.71 -1.06 -1.74
CA ALA A 23 22.24 -0.03 -0.85
C ALA A 23 21.16 0.92 -0.34
N SER A 24 20.17 1.29 -1.16
CA SER A 24 19.00 2.05 -0.72
C SER A 24 18.13 1.26 0.26
N ASP A 25 17.97 -0.04 0.02
CA ASP A 25 17.25 -0.94 0.93
C ASP A 25 17.99 -1.08 2.27
N VAL A 26 19.32 -1.21 2.24
CA VAL A 26 20.15 -1.22 3.45
C VAL A 26 20.15 0.14 4.14
N GLN A 27 20.22 1.25 3.42
CA GLN A 27 20.21 2.60 3.99
C GLN A 27 18.84 2.95 4.59
N GLY A 28 17.75 2.59 3.92
CA GLY A 28 16.39 2.67 4.43
C GLY A 28 16.20 1.76 5.64
N ALA A 29 16.71 0.52 5.59
CA ALA A 29 16.69 -0.43 6.69
C ALA A 29 17.67 -0.09 7.83
N THR A 30 18.60 0.84 7.66
CA THR A 30 19.53 1.24 8.73
C THR A 30 19.08 2.56 9.35
N GLY A 31 18.76 3.59 8.55
CA GLY A 31 18.33 4.89 9.07
C GLY A 31 16.97 4.83 9.78
N VAL A 32 15.95 4.28 9.12
CA VAL A 32 14.61 4.14 9.71
C VAL A 32 14.64 3.16 10.87
N ARG A 33 15.37 2.04 10.73
CA ARG A 33 15.39 0.99 11.75
C ARG A 33 16.18 1.36 12.99
N ILE A 34 17.28 2.12 12.86
CA ILE A 34 17.97 2.71 14.00
C ILE A 34 17.10 3.78 14.66
N GLY A 35 16.40 4.61 13.88
CA GLY A 35 15.43 5.56 14.40
C GLY A 35 14.32 4.87 15.20
N THR A 36 13.75 3.78 14.67
CA THR A 36 12.77 2.94 15.36
C THR A 36 13.37 2.25 16.59
N MET A 37 14.62 1.79 16.53
CA MET A 37 15.31 1.23 17.70
C MET A 37 15.49 2.27 18.82
N LEU A 38 15.91 3.49 18.49
CA LEU A 38 16.03 4.59 19.46
C LEU A 38 14.67 4.95 20.06
N GLN A 39 13.64 5.04 19.23
CA GLN A 39 12.26 5.29 19.66
C GLN A 39 11.81 4.20 20.64
N ASN A 40 12.09 2.94 20.33
CA ASN A 40 11.75 1.80 21.19
C ASN A 40 12.50 1.85 22.53
N ILE A 41 13.79 2.19 22.52
CA ILE A 41 14.59 2.36 23.75
C ILE A 41 14.03 3.51 24.60
N SER A 42 13.67 4.63 23.97
CA SER A 42 13.07 5.78 24.65
C SER A 42 11.70 5.43 25.25
N ASN A 43 10.85 4.72 24.50
CA ASN A 43 9.55 4.27 24.98
C ASN A 43 9.68 3.29 26.16
N LEU A 44 10.68 2.39 26.11
CA LEU A 44 11.02 1.53 27.25
C LEU A 44 11.46 2.33 28.47
N GLY A 45 12.31 3.35 28.27
CA GLY A 45 12.75 4.24 29.35
C GLY A 45 11.60 5.00 29.99
N VAL A 46 10.72 5.60 29.18
CA VAL A 46 9.51 6.29 29.65
C VAL A 46 8.57 5.30 30.35
N GLY A 47 8.40 4.08 29.83
CA GLY A 47 7.61 3.02 30.45
C GLY A 47 8.13 2.62 31.84
N ILE A 48 9.44 2.50 32.01
CA ILE A 48 10.08 2.20 33.30
C ILE A 48 9.90 3.37 34.28
N ILE A 49 10.10 4.61 33.83
CA ILE A 49 9.91 5.81 34.65
C ILE A 49 8.44 5.93 35.09
N LEU A 50 7.49 5.67 34.19
CA LEU A 50 6.07 5.62 34.49
C LEU A 50 5.72 4.49 35.48
N ALA A 51 6.33 3.32 35.33
CA ALA A 51 6.13 2.18 36.24
C ALA A 51 6.60 2.49 37.67
N PHE A 52 7.72 3.20 37.82
CA PHE A 52 8.23 3.63 39.13
C PHE A 52 7.42 4.76 39.76
N ILE A 53 6.91 5.70 38.95
CA ILE A 53 6.18 6.87 39.47
C ILE A 53 4.76 6.51 39.94
N TYR A 54 4.07 5.55 39.30
CA TYR A 54 2.61 5.54 39.40
C TYR A 54 1.93 4.51 40.30
N GLY A 55 2.53 3.36 40.64
CA GLY A 55 1.77 2.33 41.37
C GLY A 55 0.44 1.92 40.68
N TRP A 56 -0.42 1.18 41.38
CA TRP A 56 -1.51 0.35 40.81
C TRP A 56 -2.53 1.04 39.86
N SER A 57 -2.62 2.37 39.85
CA SER A 57 -3.62 3.11 39.09
C SER A 57 -3.27 3.31 37.61
N LEU A 58 -1.98 3.46 37.26
CA LEU A 58 -1.57 3.66 35.86
C LEU A 58 -1.53 2.35 35.08
N THR A 59 -1.19 1.25 35.75
CA THR A 59 -1.22 -0.10 35.16
C THR A 59 -2.61 -0.47 34.69
N LEU A 60 -3.67 -0.09 35.41
CA LEU A 60 -5.05 -0.38 35.00
C LEU A 60 -5.43 0.37 33.71
N ILE A 61 -4.99 1.62 33.56
CA ILE A 61 -5.24 2.44 32.36
C ILE A 61 -4.48 1.87 31.16
N MET A 62 -3.20 1.54 31.32
CA MET A 62 -2.41 0.92 30.24
C MET A 62 -2.98 -0.42 29.83
N LEU A 63 -3.39 -1.25 30.79
CA LEU A 63 -4.00 -2.55 30.53
C LEU A 63 -5.35 -2.42 29.79
N ALA A 64 -6.11 -1.35 30.02
CA ALA A 64 -7.35 -1.08 29.30
C ALA A 64 -7.12 -0.53 27.88
N PHE A 65 -6.04 0.23 27.66
CA PHE A 65 -5.70 0.79 26.36
C PHE A 65 -5.20 -0.26 25.36
N VAL A 66 -4.46 -1.27 25.82
CA VAL A 66 -3.92 -2.35 24.96
C VAL A 66 -5.01 -3.11 24.17
N PRO A 67 -6.06 -3.67 24.79
CA PRO A 67 -7.10 -4.37 24.04
C PRO A 67 -7.90 -3.42 23.14
N PHE A 68 -8.07 -2.16 23.56
CA PHE A 68 -8.75 -1.15 22.75
C PHE A 68 -7.96 -0.84 21.46
N MET A 69 -6.63 -0.69 21.56
CA MET A 69 -5.76 -0.49 20.40
C MET A 69 -5.75 -1.69 19.46
N ILE A 70 -5.70 -2.91 20.00
CA ILE A 70 -5.75 -4.13 19.19
C ILE A 70 -7.09 -4.23 18.45
N LEU A 71 -8.20 -3.94 19.12
CA LEU A 71 -9.52 -3.97 18.49
C LEU A 71 -9.65 -2.94 17.36
N ALA A 72 -9.20 -1.70 17.62
CA ALA A 72 -9.22 -0.62 16.64
C ALA A 72 -8.34 -0.94 15.44
N GLY A 73 -7.13 -1.44 15.67
CA GLY A 73 -6.21 -1.84 14.60
C GLY A 73 -6.76 -3.00 13.77
N PHE A 74 -7.31 -4.02 14.43
CA PHE A 74 -7.90 -5.17 13.73
C PHE A 74 -9.10 -4.76 12.87
N LEU A 75 -9.99 -3.92 13.40
CA LEU A 75 -11.13 -3.41 12.66
C LEU A 75 -10.69 -2.57 11.46
N GLN A 76 -9.70 -1.69 11.64
CA GLN A 76 -9.16 -0.85 10.58
C GLN A 76 -8.54 -1.68 9.46
N THR A 77 -7.68 -2.66 9.80
CA THR A 77 -7.07 -3.55 8.80
C THR A 77 -8.13 -4.38 8.09
N TYR A 78 -9.10 -4.94 8.82
CA TYR A 78 -10.17 -5.74 8.24
C TYR A 78 -11.02 -4.93 7.26
N LEU A 79 -11.36 -3.69 7.60
CA LEU A 79 -12.10 -2.76 6.72
C LEU A 79 -11.28 -2.39 5.48
N LEU A 80 -10.02 -2.00 5.65
CA LEU A 80 -9.14 -1.62 4.54
C LEU A 80 -8.94 -2.77 3.55
N THR A 81 -8.71 -3.99 4.04
CA THR A 81 -8.58 -5.17 3.17
C THR A 81 -9.88 -5.46 2.42
N GLY A 82 -11.03 -5.38 3.11
CA GLY A 82 -12.33 -5.60 2.49
C GLY A 82 -12.70 -4.56 1.43
N ILE A 83 -12.22 -3.32 1.57
CA ILE A 83 -12.44 -2.24 0.59
C ILE A 83 -11.48 -2.40 -0.59
N ALA A 84 -10.19 -2.66 -0.33
CA ALA A 84 -9.21 -2.90 -1.39
C ALA A 84 -9.59 -4.06 -2.32
N ASP A 85 -10.18 -5.13 -1.80
CA ASP A 85 -10.66 -6.25 -2.63
C ASP A 85 -11.89 -5.89 -3.48
N LYS A 86 -12.75 -5.00 -2.98
CA LYS A 86 -13.90 -4.50 -3.77
C LYS A 86 -13.44 -3.55 -4.86
N ASP A 87 -12.54 -2.63 -4.54
CA ASP A 87 -11.99 -1.67 -5.49
C ASP A 87 -11.27 -2.37 -6.65
N LYS A 88 -10.48 -3.41 -6.34
CA LYS A 88 -9.81 -4.23 -7.36
C LYS A 88 -10.81 -4.87 -8.32
N LYS A 89 -11.92 -5.44 -7.81
CA LYS A 89 -12.94 -6.09 -8.65
C LYS A 89 -13.65 -5.09 -9.57
N VAL A 90 -14.04 -3.94 -9.03
CA VAL A 90 -14.70 -2.88 -9.82
C VAL A 90 -13.75 -2.34 -10.90
N LEU A 91 -12.47 -2.18 -10.59
CA LEU A 91 -11.46 -1.72 -11.54
C LEU A 91 -11.17 -2.77 -12.63
N GLU A 92 -11.15 -4.06 -12.27
CA GLU A 92 -10.99 -5.16 -13.22
C GLU A 92 -12.16 -5.21 -14.21
N GLU A 93 -13.39 -5.04 -13.73
CA GLU A 93 -14.59 -4.98 -14.57
C GLU A 93 -14.57 -3.76 -15.52
N ALA A 94 -14.19 -2.58 -15.02
CA ALA A 94 -14.00 -1.38 -15.84
C ALA A 94 -12.94 -1.59 -16.94
N GLY A 95 -11.80 -2.18 -16.56
CA GLY A 95 -10.70 -2.47 -17.47
C GLY A 95 -11.10 -3.45 -18.55
N LYS A 96 -11.87 -4.49 -18.21
CA LYS A 96 -12.41 -5.46 -19.16
C LYS A 96 -13.32 -4.80 -20.20
N ILE A 97 -14.27 -3.97 -19.76
CA ILE A 97 -15.19 -3.24 -20.65
C ILE A 97 -14.41 -2.31 -21.59
N ALA A 98 -13.39 -1.61 -21.08
CA ALA A 98 -12.54 -0.75 -21.90
C ALA A 98 -11.75 -1.54 -22.96
N VAL A 99 -11.13 -2.66 -22.58
CA VAL A 99 -10.38 -3.51 -23.51
C VAL A 99 -11.29 -4.09 -24.60
N GLU A 100 -12.50 -4.55 -24.23
CA GLU A 100 -13.47 -5.09 -25.18
C GLU A 100 -13.97 -4.03 -26.17
N SER A 101 -14.18 -2.80 -25.69
CA SER A 101 -14.57 -1.65 -26.52
C SER A 101 -13.47 -1.25 -27.51
N ILE A 102 -12.21 -1.22 -27.06
CA ILE A 102 -11.05 -0.88 -27.90
C ILE A 102 -10.78 -1.99 -28.92
N SER A 103 -10.91 -3.26 -28.53
CA SER A 103 -10.74 -4.40 -29.45
C SER A 103 -11.76 -4.38 -30.59
N ASN A 104 -12.99 -3.95 -30.30
CA ASN A 104 -14.08 -3.84 -31.27
C ASN A 104 -14.30 -2.40 -31.78
N ILE A 105 -13.28 -1.53 -31.73
CA ILE A 105 -13.41 -0.10 -32.05
C ILE A 105 -14.00 0.16 -33.44
N ARG A 106 -13.73 -0.71 -34.42
CA ARG A 106 -14.28 -0.59 -35.79
C ARG A 106 -15.81 -0.80 -35.81
N THR A 107 -16.32 -1.71 -34.98
CA THR A 107 -17.75 -1.99 -34.83
C THR A 107 -18.44 -0.90 -34.00
N VAL A 108 -17.80 -0.43 -32.92
CA VAL A 108 -18.34 0.65 -32.06
C VAL A 108 -18.44 1.98 -32.82
N ALA A 109 -17.44 2.33 -33.63
CA ALA A 109 -17.46 3.51 -34.49
C ALA A 109 -18.54 3.40 -35.59
N GLN A 110 -18.76 2.20 -36.13
CA GLN A 110 -19.83 1.94 -37.12
C GLN A 110 -21.24 2.02 -36.53
N LEU A 111 -21.40 1.74 -35.24
CA LEU A 111 -22.68 1.82 -34.52
C LEU A 111 -22.91 3.19 -33.85
N THR A 112 -21.96 4.13 -33.91
CA THR A 112 -22.00 5.45 -33.23
C THR A 112 -22.38 5.32 -31.75
N LYS A 113 -21.89 4.27 -31.08
CA LYS A 113 -22.20 3.92 -29.68
C LYS A 113 -21.11 4.39 -28.69
N GLU A 114 -20.25 5.31 -29.11
CA GLU A 114 -19.12 5.81 -28.32
C GLU A 114 -19.55 6.47 -27.01
N GLN A 115 -20.67 7.22 -27.03
CA GLN A 115 -21.20 7.86 -25.82
C GLN A 115 -21.71 6.86 -24.78
N TYR A 116 -22.27 5.73 -25.22
CA TYR A 116 -22.78 4.69 -24.31
C TYR A 116 -21.65 4.02 -23.51
N PHE A 117 -20.52 3.73 -24.17
CA PHE A 117 -19.35 3.18 -23.47
C PHE A 117 -18.62 4.23 -22.61
N GLY A 118 -18.63 5.50 -23.05
CA GLY A 118 -18.12 6.62 -22.24
C GLY A 118 -18.92 6.82 -20.95
N ASP A 119 -20.27 6.80 -21.04
CA ASP A 119 -21.16 6.91 -19.89
C ASP A 119 -20.99 5.72 -18.94
N GLU A 120 -20.90 4.50 -19.45
CA GLU A 120 -20.71 3.30 -18.62
C GLU A 120 -19.36 3.35 -17.89
N TYR A 121 -18.29 3.81 -18.54
CA TYR A 121 -16.97 3.97 -17.92
C TYR A 121 -16.95 5.09 -16.85
N CYS A 122 -17.58 6.24 -17.14
CA CYS A 122 -17.75 7.31 -16.15
C CYS A 122 -18.53 6.85 -14.93
N LYS A 123 -19.60 6.06 -15.13
CA LYS A 123 -20.44 5.55 -14.05
C LYS A 123 -19.69 4.59 -13.13
N ILE A 124 -18.83 3.72 -13.69
CA ILE A 124 -17.99 2.82 -12.90
C ILE A 124 -16.91 3.59 -12.12
N LEU A 125 -16.33 4.63 -12.73
CA LEU A 125 -15.38 5.53 -12.05
C LEU A 125 -16.02 6.34 -10.93
N ASP A 126 -17.25 6.83 -11.11
CA ASP A 126 -17.99 7.56 -10.07
C ASP A 126 -18.29 6.67 -8.85
N VAL A 127 -18.64 5.40 -9.09
CA VAL A 127 -18.85 4.42 -8.02
C VAL A 127 -17.56 4.17 -7.24
N CYS A 128 -16.42 4.01 -7.94
CA CYS A 128 -15.12 3.86 -7.32
C CYS A 128 -14.72 5.12 -6.51
N PHE A 129 -14.89 6.30 -7.09
CA PHE A 129 -14.52 7.58 -6.46
C PHE A 129 -15.35 7.89 -5.21
N ASN A 130 -16.66 7.63 -5.24
CA ASN A 130 -17.54 7.83 -4.09
C ASN A 130 -17.29 6.81 -2.98
N PHE A 131 -16.83 5.61 -3.33
CA PHE A 131 -16.40 4.61 -2.36
C PHE A 131 -15.10 5.04 -1.65
N LEU A 132 -14.14 5.58 -2.42
CA LEU A 132 -12.85 6.09 -1.92
C LEU A 132 -13.01 7.35 -1.05
N SER A 133 -14.00 8.21 -1.33
CA SER A 133 -14.27 9.42 -0.52
C SER A 133 -15.01 9.15 0.79
N ARG A 134 -15.55 7.93 0.96
CA ARG A 134 -16.24 7.48 2.19
C ARG A 134 -15.34 6.78 3.20
N LEU A 135 -14.07 6.55 2.86
CA LEU A 135 -13.01 6.03 3.72
C LEU A 135 -12.27 7.17 4.41
#